data_AF-A0A3B6IT99-F1
#
_entry.id   AF-A0A3B6IT99-F1
#
_cell.length_a   1.000
_cell.length_b   1.000
_cell.length_c   1.000
_cell.angle_alpha   90.00
_cell.angle_beta   90.00
_cell.angle_gamma   90.00
#
_symmetry.space_group_name_H-M   'P 1'
#
loop_
_entity.id
_entity.type
_entity.pdbx_description
1 polymer ?
#
loop_
_entity_poly.entity_id
_entity_poly.type
_entity_poly.pdbx_seq_one_letter_code
_entity_poly.pdbx_strand_id
1 'polypeptide(L)'
;MRLHGDVSDDEEEDAVMDPALLSSSSPPAGAAAAAASRLVVGYALTKKKVKSFLQPKLLLLARKKGISFIPIDETRPLSEQGPFDIILHKKTSKEWQRFLEDYHEVHPEVTVLDPPNAIEHLNNRQSMLEEVADLNLSSFYEEVCTPRQVVIMKDPSSIPTAVAMAGLTLPLVAKPLVVDGTSKSHELSLAYDEASLPMLDPPLVLQEFVNHGGILFKVYIIGEAIQVVRRFSLPDVNTYDLLNNVGIYRLPRVSCAAASADHADLDPRIAELPPRPLLEKLGRELRGRLGLRLFNIDMIRELGANDRTC
;
A
#
# COMPACT_ATOMS: atom_id res chain seq x y z
N MET A 1 -32.80 2.73 -6.27
CA MET A 1 -32.87 3.79 -7.30
C MET A 1 -32.07 3.28 -8.51
N ARG A 2 -32.64 3.42 -9.71
CA ARG A 2 -32.26 2.91 -11.04
C ARG A 2 -30.89 2.22 -11.24
N LEU A 3 -30.99 1.01 -11.79
CA LEU A 3 -29.94 0.19 -12.39
C LEU A 3 -29.50 0.77 -13.74
N HIS A 4 -28.22 1.08 -13.89
CA HIS A 4 -27.43 1.25 -15.12
C HIS A 4 -26.04 0.73 -14.75
N GLY A 5 -25.30 -0.06 -15.53
CA GLY A 5 -25.41 -0.60 -16.88
C GLY A 5 -24.01 -1.15 -17.14
N ASP A 6 -23.89 -2.41 -17.55
CA ASP A 6 -22.59 -3.03 -17.84
C ASP A 6 -21.85 -2.22 -18.90
N VAL A 7 -20.63 -1.79 -18.58
CA VAL A 7 -19.70 -1.22 -19.56
C VAL A 7 -18.66 -2.30 -19.83
N SER A 8 -18.72 -2.85 -21.05
CA SER A 8 -17.68 -3.65 -21.65
C SER A 8 -16.42 -2.80 -21.83
N ASP A 9 -15.29 -3.29 -21.30
CA ASP A 9 -13.97 -2.73 -21.59
C ASP A 9 -13.57 -3.15 -23.01
N ASP A 10 -13.93 -2.33 -24.00
CA ASP A 10 -13.38 -2.44 -25.35
C ASP A 10 -11.94 -1.90 -25.37
N GLU A 11 -11.04 -2.73 -25.90
CA GLU A 11 -9.62 -2.44 -26.09
C GLU A 11 -9.43 -1.38 -27.19
N GLU A 12 -9.25 -0.12 -26.80
CA GLU A 12 -8.71 0.91 -27.70
C GLU A 12 -7.17 0.87 -27.67
N GLU A 13 -6.62 0.38 -28.78
CA GLU A 13 -5.19 0.30 -29.09
C GLU A 13 -4.65 1.69 -29.45
N ASP A 14 -4.40 2.53 -28.44
CA ASP A 14 -3.66 3.77 -28.64
C ASP A 14 -2.16 3.48 -28.72
N ALA A 15 -1.57 3.74 -29.89
CA ALA A 15 -0.14 3.60 -30.17
C ALA A 15 0.70 4.45 -29.19
N VAL A 16 1.28 3.79 -28.18
CA VAL A 16 2.19 4.40 -27.21
C VAL A 16 3.58 4.50 -27.83
N MET A 17 4.10 5.73 -27.97
CA MET A 17 5.50 5.97 -28.34
C MET A 17 6.45 5.32 -27.34
N ASP A 18 7.36 4.49 -27.86
CA ASP A 18 8.40 3.80 -27.10
C ASP A 18 9.38 4.81 -26.45
N PRO A 19 9.52 4.84 -25.11
CA PRO A 19 10.50 5.69 -24.42
C PRO A 19 11.96 5.41 -24.80
N ALA A 20 12.25 4.29 -25.47
CA ALA A 20 13.60 3.93 -25.91
C ALA A 20 14.14 4.81 -27.08
N LEU A 21 13.28 5.58 -27.77
CA LEU A 21 13.66 6.26 -29.02
C LEU A 21 14.22 7.69 -28.89
N LEU A 22 14.55 8.18 -27.68
CA LEU A 22 15.16 9.50 -27.49
C LEU A 22 16.70 9.49 -27.29
N SER A 23 17.38 8.45 -27.77
CA SER A 23 18.83 8.29 -27.63
C SER A 23 19.57 8.29 -28.96
N SER A 24 19.84 9.48 -29.51
CA SER A 24 21.00 9.70 -30.39
C SER A 24 21.31 11.19 -30.58
N SER A 25 22.13 11.77 -29.69
CA SER A 25 22.99 12.89 -30.09
C SER A 25 24.28 12.83 -29.29
N SER A 26 25.38 12.57 -30.01
CA SER A 26 26.74 12.63 -29.46
C SER A 26 27.11 14.08 -29.15
N PRO A 27 27.70 14.40 -27.98
CA PRO A 27 28.15 15.74 -27.69
C PRO A 27 29.47 16.04 -28.43
N PRO A 28 29.73 17.31 -28.81
CA PRO A 28 31.00 17.71 -29.38
C PRO A 28 32.10 17.64 -28.31
N ALA A 29 33.30 17.24 -28.74
CA ALA A 29 34.48 17.11 -27.90
C ALA A 29 34.92 18.46 -27.32
N GLY A 30 35.14 18.50 -26.01
CA GLY A 30 35.89 19.58 -25.35
C GLY A 30 35.16 20.31 -24.23
N ALA A 31 35.00 19.66 -23.08
CA ALA A 31 35.09 20.28 -21.76
C ALA A 31 35.07 19.15 -20.72
N ALA A 32 36.20 18.95 -20.04
CA ALA A 32 36.25 18.12 -18.83
C ALA A 32 35.53 18.86 -17.68
N ALA A 33 34.20 18.95 -17.78
CA ALA A 33 33.37 19.14 -16.62
C ALA A 33 33.44 17.82 -15.85
N ALA A 34 33.79 17.87 -14.57
CA ALA A 34 33.69 16.71 -13.68
C ALA A 34 32.30 16.09 -13.90
N ALA A 35 32.26 14.92 -14.54
CA ALA A 35 31.03 14.27 -14.90
C ALA A 35 30.34 13.95 -13.58
N ALA A 36 29.27 14.69 -13.25
CA ALA A 36 28.43 14.34 -12.12
C ALA A 36 28.06 12.86 -12.30
N SER A 37 28.47 12.02 -11.35
CA SER A 37 28.24 10.58 -11.40
C SER A 37 26.75 10.35 -11.62
N ARG A 38 26.41 9.83 -12.79
CA ARG A 38 25.03 9.60 -13.19
C ARG A 38 24.55 8.34 -12.46
N LEU A 39 23.56 8.50 -11.60
CA LEU A 39 22.95 7.39 -10.87
C LEU A 39 22.00 6.62 -11.80
N VAL A 40 22.19 5.30 -11.90
CA VAL A 40 21.43 4.40 -12.77
C VAL A 40 20.50 3.53 -11.93
N VAL A 41 19.20 3.70 -12.16
CA VAL A 41 18.13 2.90 -11.56
C VAL A 41 17.61 1.91 -12.60
N GLY A 42 17.98 0.64 -12.47
CA GLY A 42 17.32 -0.45 -13.17
C GLY A 42 15.92 -0.65 -12.59
N TYR A 43 14.88 -0.76 -13.42
CA TYR A 43 13.52 -1.00 -12.92
C TYR A 43 12.83 -2.21 -13.53
N ALA A 44 12.15 -2.97 -12.66
CA ALA A 44 11.29 -4.10 -13.01
C ALA A 44 9.88 -3.86 -12.45
N LEU A 45 9.03 -3.24 -13.28
CA LEU A 45 7.69 -2.79 -12.92
C LEU A 45 6.69 -3.25 -13.99
N THR A 46 5.44 -3.52 -13.59
CA THR A 46 4.38 -3.85 -14.56
C THR A 46 4.11 -2.68 -15.51
N LYS A 47 3.63 -2.96 -16.74
CA LYS A 47 3.27 -1.91 -17.72
C LYS A 47 2.33 -0.85 -17.12
N LYS A 48 1.32 -1.29 -16.35
CA LYS A 48 0.40 -0.39 -15.63
C LYS A 48 1.12 0.50 -14.62
N LYS A 49 2.11 -0.04 -13.90
CA LYS A 49 2.89 0.72 -12.91
C LYS A 49 3.83 1.70 -13.60
N VAL A 50 4.49 1.32 -14.70
CA VAL A 50 5.28 2.23 -15.54
C VAL A 50 4.41 3.39 -16.03
N LYS A 51 3.26 3.09 -16.67
CA LYS A 51 2.32 4.10 -17.20
C LYS A 51 1.76 5.04 -16.13
N SER A 52 1.65 4.60 -14.87
CA SER A 52 1.12 5.44 -13.78
C SER A 52 2.20 6.15 -12.96
N PHE A 53 3.38 5.55 -12.78
CA PHE A 53 4.45 6.05 -11.89
C PHE A 53 5.56 6.79 -12.64
N LEU A 54 6.09 6.22 -13.72
CA LEU A 54 7.21 6.79 -14.49
C LEU A 54 6.71 7.85 -15.49
N GLN A 55 5.97 8.83 -14.98
CA GLN A 55 5.43 9.93 -15.77
C GLN A 55 6.55 10.81 -16.34
N PRO A 56 6.33 11.48 -17.49
CA PRO A 56 7.32 12.37 -18.11
C PRO A 56 7.90 13.42 -17.15
N LYS A 57 7.07 13.96 -16.25
CA LYS A 57 7.49 14.95 -15.24
C LYS A 57 8.54 14.38 -14.27
N LEU A 58 8.37 13.13 -13.81
CA LEU A 58 9.31 12.46 -12.91
C LEU A 58 10.62 12.18 -13.64
N LEU A 59 10.54 11.62 -14.86
CA LEU A 59 11.72 11.30 -15.66
C LEU A 59 12.55 12.55 -16.00
N LEU A 60 11.89 13.67 -16.32
CA LEU A 60 12.56 14.95 -16.56
C LEU A 60 13.27 15.48 -15.30
N LEU A 61 12.61 15.39 -14.14
CA LEU A 61 13.21 15.80 -12.87
C LEU A 61 14.40 14.90 -12.49
N ALA A 62 14.25 13.58 -12.65
CA ALA A 62 15.30 12.61 -12.42
C ALA A 62 16.53 12.90 -13.29
N ARG A 63 16.34 13.13 -14.59
CA ARG A 63 17.43 13.49 -15.51
C ARG A 63 18.15 14.76 -15.08
N LYS A 64 17.42 15.80 -14.65
CA LYS A 64 18.00 17.05 -14.13
C LYS A 64 18.81 16.84 -12.84
N LYS A 65 18.52 15.78 -12.10
CA LYS A 65 19.25 15.36 -10.89
C LYS A 65 20.34 14.31 -11.17
N GLY A 66 20.62 14.00 -12.44
CA GLY A 66 21.61 13.00 -12.81
C GLY A 66 21.15 11.56 -12.60
N ILE A 67 19.84 11.32 -12.49
CA ILE A 67 19.26 9.98 -12.30
C ILE A 67 18.70 9.46 -13.63
N SER A 68 19.02 8.23 -13.97
CA SER A 68 18.56 7.51 -15.16
C SER A 68 17.71 6.32 -14.76
N PHE A 69 16.51 6.19 -15.30
CA PHE A 69 15.71 4.98 -15.18
C PHE A 69 15.91 4.13 -16.43
N ILE A 70 16.29 2.85 -16.25
CA ILE A 70 16.50 1.90 -17.33
C ILE A 70 15.60 0.68 -17.08
N PRO A 71 14.73 0.28 -18.02
CA PRO A 71 13.96 -0.94 -17.87
C PRO A 71 14.90 -2.15 -17.82
N ILE A 72 14.67 -3.05 -16.87
CA ILE A 72 15.33 -4.36 -16.84
C ILE A 72 14.59 -5.28 -17.83
N ASP A 73 15.34 -5.86 -18.75
CA ASP A 73 14.88 -6.92 -19.64
C ASP A 73 14.93 -8.26 -18.91
N GLU A 74 13.76 -8.75 -18.52
CA GLU A 74 13.61 -9.99 -17.77
C GLU A 74 13.90 -11.25 -18.60
N THR A 75 14.05 -11.13 -19.92
CA THR A 75 14.40 -12.25 -20.80
C THR A 75 15.90 -12.51 -20.86
N ARG A 76 16.70 -11.64 -20.24
CA ARG A 76 18.16 -11.70 -20.22
C ARG A 76 18.72 -11.75 -18.81
N PRO A 77 19.92 -12.33 -18.60
CA PRO A 77 20.55 -12.32 -17.29
C PRO A 77 20.73 -10.90 -16.74
N LEU A 78 20.44 -10.68 -15.46
CA LEU A 78 20.54 -9.36 -14.83
C LEU A 78 22.01 -8.87 -14.76
N SER A 79 22.95 -9.81 -14.64
CA SER A 79 24.41 -9.56 -14.66
C SER A 79 24.90 -8.88 -15.94
N GLU A 80 24.20 -9.02 -17.05
CA GLU A 80 24.59 -8.44 -18.36
C GLU A 80 24.00 -7.05 -18.62
N GLN A 81 23.17 -6.53 -17.71
CA GLN A 81 22.38 -5.31 -17.94
C GLN A 81 22.87 -4.11 -17.13
N GLY A 82 23.76 -4.35 -16.16
CA GLY A 82 24.37 -3.32 -15.34
C GLY A 82 25.49 -2.55 -16.06
N PRO A 83 26.21 -1.69 -15.32
CA PRO A 83 26.09 -1.47 -13.88
C PRO A 83 24.80 -0.70 -13.51
N PHE A 84 24.13 -1.15 -12.47
CA PHE A 84 23.06 -0.41 -11.80
C PHE A 84 23.58 0.10 -10.46
N ASP A 85 23.12 1.27 -10.01
CA ASP A 85 23.33 1.70 -8.62
C ASP A 85 22.15 1.26 -7.73
N ILE A 86 20.96 1.21 -8.32
CA ILE A 86 19.71 0.85 -7.65
C ILE A 86 18.90 -0.07 -8.55
N ILE A 87 18.28 -1.09 -7.96
CA ILE A 87 17.21 -1.87 -8.59
C ILE A 87 15.87 -1.51 -7.94
N LEU A 88 14.99 -0.86 -8.70
CA LEU A 88 13.63 -0.54 -8.28
C LEU A 88 12.65 -1.58 -8.81
N HIS A 89 11.98 -2.31 -7.93
CA HIS A 89 11.06 -3.37 -8.38
C HIS A 89 9.76 -3.41 -7.59
N LYS A 90 8.76 -4.08 -8.18
CA LYS A 90 7.49 -4.38 -7.51
C LYS A 90 6.99 -5.79 -7.85
N LYS A 91 7.92 -6.70 -8.13
CA LYS A 91 7.62 -8.07 -8.52
C LYS A 91 7.85 -8.99 -7.34
N THR A 92 6.99 -9.99 -7.19
CA THR A 92 6.97 -10.88 -6.02
C THR A 92 7.08 -12.36 -6.40
N SER A 93 7.38 -12.69 -7.66
CA SER A 93 7.56 -14.10 -8.06
C SER A 93 8.83 -14.68 -7.47
N LYS A 94 8.79 -15.95 -7.05
CA LYS A 94 9.97 -16.65 -6.49
C LYS A 94 11.17 -16.66 -7.42
N GLU A 95 10.94 -16.75 -8.73
CA GLU A 95 11.99 -16.67 -9.74
C GLU A 95 12.68 -15.30 -9.75
N TRP A 96 11.90 -14.22 -9.70
CA TRP A 96 12.44 -12.87 -9.62
C TRP A 96 13.23 -12.63 -8.33
N GLN A 97 12.75 -13.15 -7.20
CA GLN A 97 13.46 -13.07 -5.93
C GLN A 97 14.84 -13.74 -6.02
N ARG A 98 14.91 -14.95 -6.59
CA ARG A 98 16.18 -15.65 -6.83
C ARG A 98 17.14 -14.85 -7.72
N PHE A 99 16.63 -14.26 -8.81
CA PHE A 99 17.47 -13.43 -9.67
C PHE A 99 18.05 -12.21 -8.95
N LEU A 100 17.30 -11.61 -8.02
CA LEU A 100 17.80 -10.51 -7.20
C LEU A 100 18.81 -10.99 -6.15
N GLU A 101 18.59 -12.15 -5.54
CA GLU A 101 19.52 -12.77 -4.59
C GLU A 101 20.86 -13.08 -5.27
N ASP A 102 20.84 -13.81 -6.39
CA ASP A 102 22.03 -14.17 -7.17
C ASP A 102 22.81 -12.91 -7.63
N TYR A 103 22.09 -11.86 -8.06
CA TYR A 103 22.72 -10.61 -8.48
C TYR A 103 23.35 -9.87 -7.29
N HIS A 104 22.69 -9.86 -6.12
CA HIS A 104 23.20 -9.20 -4.92
C HIS A 104 24.44 -9.89 -4.34
N GLU A 105 24.57 -11.20 -4.48
CA GLU A 105 25.80 -11.93 -4.09
C GLU A 105 27.03 -11.44 -4.85
N VAL A 106 26.87 -11.11 -6.13
CA VAL A 106 27.95 -10.61 -6.99
C VAL A 106 28.11 -9.09 -6.88
N HIS A 107 27.01 -8.37 -6.62
CA HIS A 107 26.94 -6.92 -6.59
C HIS A 107 26.35 -6.37 -5.27
N PRO A 108 27.04 -6.56 -4.13
CA PRO A 108 26.55 -6.11 -2.83
C PRO A 108 26.45 -4.58 -2.71
N GLU A 109 27.13 -3.83 -3.58
CA GLU A 109 27.05 -2.37 -3.69
C GLU A 109 25.71 -1.87 -4.23
N VAL A 110 24.95 -2.71 -4.94
CA VAL A 110 23.70 -2.32 -5.59
C VAL A 110 22.55 -2.34 -4.59
N THR A 111 21.85 -1.22 -4.48
CA THR A 111 20.70 -1.13 -3.57
C THR A 111 19.44 -1.70 -4.22
N VAL A 112 18.88 -2.77 -3.65
CA VAL A 112 17.57 -3.31 -4.07
C VAL A 112 16.45 -2.61 -3.29
N LEU A 113 15.53 -1.95 -4.00
CA LEU A 113 14.39 -1.20 -3.44
C LEU A 113 13.06 -1.89 -3.77
N ASP A 114 12.40 -2.55 -2.83
CA ASP A 114 12.85 -2.93 -1.47
C ASP A 114 13.40 -4.37 -1.44
N PRO A 115 14.17 -4.79 -0.41
CA PRO A 115 14.70 -6.15 -0.33
C PRO A 115 13.58 -7.21 -0.41
N PRO A 116 13.73 -8.31 -1.18
CA PRO A 116 12.70 -9.33 -1.33
C PRO A 116 12.18 -9.94 -0.02
N ASN A 117 13.09 -10.21 0.92
CA ASN A 117 12.77 -10.73 2.25
C ASN A 117 11.93 -9.75 3.07
N ALA A 118 12.26 -8.45 3.03
CA ALA A 118 11.49 -7.39 3.68
C ALA A 118 10.06 -7.28 3.13
N ILE A 119 9.91 -7.44 1.80
CA ILE A 119 8.59 -7.43 1.14
C ILE A 119 7.75 -8.64 1.52
N GLU A 120 8.36 -9.81 1.74
CA GLU A 120 7.64 -11.05 2.07
C GLU A 120 6.78 -10.91 3.35
N HIS A 121 7.25 -10.14 4.33
CA HIS A 121 6.51 -9.81 5.54
C HIS A 121 5.16 -9.10 5.27
N LEU A 122 5.01 -8.44 4.12
CA LEU A 122 3.77 -7.77 3.73
C LEU A 122 2.74 -8.68 3.04
N ASN A 123 3.10 -9.93 2.72
CA ASN A 123 2.20 -10.85 2.02
C ASN A 123 1.14 -11.48 2.95
N ASN A 124 1.23 -11.23 4.26
CA ASN A 124 0.31 -11.76 5.25
C ASN A 124 -0.08 -10.65 6.23
N ARG A 125 -1.40 -10.45 6.42
CA ARG A 125 -1.90 -9.43 7.35
C ARG A 125 -1.49 -9.70 8.79
N GLN A 126 -1.37 -10.95 9.22
CA GLN A 126 -0.92 -11.26 10.56
C GLN A 126 0.51 -10.78 10.82
N SER A 127 1.46 -11.07 9.93
CA SER A 127 2.84 -10.60 10.09
C SER A 127 2.91 -9.08 10.04
N MET A 128 2.12 -8.42 9.16
CA MET A 128 2.01 -6.96 9.17
C MET A 128 1.51 -6.40 10.51
N LEU A 129 0.59 -7.10 11.16
CA LEU A 129 -0.01 -6.69 12.43
C LEU A 129 0.93 -6.90 13.62
N GLU A 130 1.72 -7.96 13.62
CA GLU A 130 2.76 -8.21 14.62
C GLU A 130 3.76 -7.05 14.66
N GLU A 131 4.13 -6.51 13.50
CA GLU A 131 5.10 -5.40 13.39
C GLU A 131 4.58 -4.07 13.95
N VAL A 132 3.25 -3.87 13.95
CA VAL A 132 2.60 -2.68 14.52
C VAL A 132 2.12 -2.86 15.95
N ALA A 133 1.92 -4.10 16.43
CA ALA A 133 1.36 -4.38 17.75
C ALA A 133 2.21 -3.82 18.90
N ASP A 134 3.53 -3.88 18.76
CA ASP A 134 4.48 -3.40 19.77
C ASP A 134 5.02 -1.99 19.49
N LEU A 135 4.39 -1.23 18.58
CA LEU A 135 4.80 0.14 18.30
C LEU A 135 4.37 1.05 19.46
N ASN A 136 5.31 1.38 20.34
CA ASN A 136 5.07 2.39 21.37
C ASN A 136 5.14 3.81 20.78
N LEU A 137 4.05 4.16 20.10
CA LEU A 137 3.86 5.47 19.48
C LEU A 137 3.11 6.44 20.37
N SER A 138 2.75 6.02 21.59
CA SER A 138 2.28 6.95 22.62
C SER A 138 3.29 8.10 22.69
N SER A 139 2.80 9.26 22.30
CA SER A 139 3.57 10.48 22.15
C SER A 139 2.80 11.57 22.86
N PHE A 140 3.42 12.72 23.08
CA PHE A 140 2.76 13.90 23.64
C PHE A 140 1.68 14.50 22.73
N TYR A 141 1.29 13.84 21.63
CA TYR A 141 0.37 14.35 20.62
C TYR A 141 -0.98 13.62 20.64
N GLU A 142 -1.03 12.39 20.11
CA GLU A 142 -2.25 11.59 19.94
C GLU A 142 -1.99 10.13 20.35
N GLU A 143 -3.04 9.43 20.79
CA GLU A 143 -2.99 7.99 21.02
C GLU A 143 -3.06 7.28 19.67
N VAL A 144 -1.99 6.55 19.33
CA VAL A 144 -1.98 5.67 18.16
C VAL A 144 -2.39 4.26 18.55
N CYS A 145 -3.40 3.75 17.87
CA CYS A 145 -3.97 2.43 18.10
C CYS A 145 -3.94 1.56 16.85
N THR A 146 -4.11 0.26 17.07
CA THR A 146 -4.63 -0.63 16.04
C THR A 146 -6.02 -1.08 16.49
N PRO A 147 -7.06 -1.06 15.64
CA PRO A 147 -8.37 -1.56 16.02
C PRO A 147 -8.27 -3.04 16.41
N ARG A 148 -9.04 -3.48 17.42
CA ARG A 148 -8.95 -4.85 17.92
C ARG A 148 -9.35 -5.82 16.82
N GLN A 149 -8.68 -6.96 16.80
CA GLN A 149 -8.80 -7.91 15.70
C GLN A 149 -8.35 -9.31 16.10
N VAL A 150 -8.79 -10.30 15.32
CA VAL A 150 -8.42 -11.71 15.46
C VAL A 150 -8.19 -12.34 14.10
N VAL A 151 -7.23 -13.26 14.02
CA VAL A 151 -6.95 -14.06 12.82
C VAL A 151 -7.70 -15.37 12.90
N ILE A 152 -8.43 -15.70 11.84
CA ILE A 152 -9.13 -16.97 11.68
C ILE A 152 -8.48 -17.74 10.54
N MET A 153 -7.94 -18.92 10.83
CA MET A 153 -7.12 -19.67 9.86
C MET A 153 -7.90 -20.68 9.02
N LYS A 154 -8.89 -21.38 9.61
CA LYS A 154 -9.49 -22.55 8.94
C LYS A 154 -10.99 -22.67 9.16
N ASP A 155 -11.44 -22.97 10.38
CA ASP A 155 -12.81 -23.41 10.63
C ASP A 155 -13.80 -22.23 10.76
N PRO A 156 -14.71 -22.02 9.79
CA PRO A 156 -15.70 -20.94 9.88
C PRO A 156 -16.63 -21.07 11.08
N SER A 157 -16.91 -22.30 11.53
CA SER A 157 -17.80 -22.54 12.67
C SER A 157 -17.19 -22.08 14.01
N SER A 158 -15.86 -21.93 14.07
CA SER A 158 -15.15 -21.42 15.23
C SER A 158 -15.19 -19.89 15.37
N ILE A 159 -15.60 -19.17 14.31
CA ILE A 159 -15.53 -17.70 14.25
C ILE A 159 -16.30 -17.03 15.39
N PRO A 160 -17.57 -17.37 15.69
CA PRO A 160 -18.30 -16.71 16.77
C PRO A 160 -17.59 -16.85 18.12
N THR A 161 -17.10 -18.05 18.44
CA THR A 161 -16.36 -18.31 19.68
C THR A 161 -15.05 -17.52 19.73
N ALA A 162 -14.31 -17.46 18.63
CA ALA A 162 -13.07 -16.68 18.54
C ALA A 162 -13.32 -15.18 18.71
N VAL A 163 -14.38 -14.65 18.11
CA VAL A 163 -14.83 -13.25 18.25
C VAL A 163 -15.20 -12.95 19.71
N ALA A 164 -15.98 -13.83 20.35
CA ALA A 164 -16.37 -13.67 21.75
C ALA A 164 -15.18 -13.74 22.71
N MET A 165 -14.25 -14.69 22.51
CA MET A 165 -13.03 -14.81 23.32
C MET A 165 -12.10 -13.62 23.14
N ALA A 166 -11.97 -13.11 21.91
CA ALA A 166 -11.23 -11.88 21.62
C ALA A 166 -11.97 -10.63 22.11
N GLY A 167 -13.25 -10.76 22.46
CA GLY A 167 -14.14 -9.72 22.95
C GLY A 167 -14.46 -8.64 21.93
N LEU A 168 -14.44 -8.94 20.63
CA LEU A 168 -14.64 -7.94 19.58
C LEU A 168 -16.10 -7.49 19.50
N THR A 169 -16.33 -6.21 19.17
CA THR A 169 -17.68 -5.66 18.99
C THR A 169 -18.07 -5.53 17.52
N LEU A 170 -19.32 -5.85 17.21
CA LEU A 170 -19.88 -5.64 15.87
C LEU A 170 -20.09 -4.14 15.58
N PRO A 171 -19.98 -3.73 14.29
CA PRO A 171 -19.76 -4.58 13.13
C PRO A 171 -18.27 -4.89 12.92
N LEU A 172 -17.98 -6.01 12.27
CA LEU A 172 -16.61 -6.47 12.02
C LEU A 172 -16.26 -6.37 10.54
N VAL A 173 -15.12 -5.76 10.23
CA VAL A 173 -14.52 -5.79 8.90
C VAL A 173 -13.77 -7.12 8.72
N ALA A 174 -14.23 -7.93 7.78
CA ALA A 174 -13.56 -9.14 7.35
C ALA A 174 -12.64 -8.86 6.16
N LYS A 175 -11.38 -9.29 6.26
CA LYS A 175 -10.33 -9.10 5.25
C LYS A 175 -9.64 -10.44 4.98
N PRO A 176 -9.42 -10.86 3.73
CA PRO A 176 -8.56 -12.01 3.43
C PRO A 176 -7.20 -11.87 4.10
N LEU A 177 -6.69 -12.97 4.67
CA LEU A 177 -5.41 -12.97 5.39
C LEU A 177 -4.22 -12.78 4.45
N VAL A 178 -4.30 -13.41 3.27
CA VAL A 178 -3.24 -13.40 2.25
C VAL A 178 -3.35 -12.14 1.40
N VAL A 179 -2.22 -11.45 1.23
CA VAL A 179 -2.08 -10.25 0.41
C VAL A 179 -1.17 -10.56 -0.78
N ASP A 180 -1.75 -11.07 -1.85
CA ASP A 180 -1.02 -11.48 -3.07
C ASP A 180 -1.12 -10.46 -4.22
N GLY A 181 -1.83 -9.35 -4.00
CA GLY A 181 -2.04 -8.30 -5.00
C GLY A 181 -3.09 -8.62 -6.07
N THR A 182 -3.82 -9.74 -5.94
CA THR A 182 -5.00 -10.05 -6.77
C THR A 182 -6.21 -9.21 -6.37
N SER A 183 -7.26 -9.18 -7.19
CA SER A 183 -8.52 -8.54 -6.81
C SER A 183 -9.16 -9.19 -5.58
N LYS A 184 -9.04 -10.52 -5.44
CA LYS A 184 -9.60 -11.29 -4.32
C LYS A 184 -8.96 -10.93 -2.98
N SER A 185 -7.64 -10.70 -2.92
CA SER A 185 -6.98 -10.26 -1.67
C SER A 185 -7.32 -8.83 -1.24
N HIS A 186 -8.12 -8.12 -2.03
CA HIS A 186 -8.66 -6.79 -1.71
C HIS A 186 -10.17 -6.79 -1.44
N GLU A 187 -10.85 -7.94 -1.48
CA GLU A 187 -12.26 -8.04 -1.12
C GLU A 187 -12.41 -7.76 0.38
N LEU A 188 -13.35 -6.87 0.73
CA LEU A 188 -13.67 -6.52 2.10
C LEU A 188 -15.15 -6.83 2.33
N SER A 189 -15.48 -7.31 3.52
CA SER A 189 -16.87 -7.46 3.92
C SER A 189 -17.11 -6.88 5.30
N LEU A 190 -18.33 -6.44 5.56
CA LEU A 190 -18.76 -5.95 6.87
C LEU A 190 -19.82 -6.91 7.42
N ALA A 191 -19.55 -7.50 8.57
CA ALA A 191 -20.46 -8.39 9.28
C ALA A 191 -21.19 -7.62 10.39
N TYR A 192 -22.52 -7.67 10.40
CA TYR A 192 -23.36 -6.91 11.33
C TYR A 192 -23.91 -7.73 12.50
N ASP A 193 -23.91 -9.06 12.40
CA ASP A 193 -24.48 -9.95 13.40
C ASP A 193 -23.62 -11.20 13.61
N GLU A 194 -23.72 -11.81 14.79
CA GLU A 194 -22.94 -13.00 15.14
C GLU A 194 -23.39 -14.25 14.37
N ALA A 195 -24.67 -14.36 14.02
CA ALA A 195 -25.23 -15.55 13.40
C ALA A 195 -24.74 -15.73 11.96
N SER A 196 -24.34 -14.64 11.30
CA SER A 196 -23.77 -14.67 9.96
C SER A 196 -22.25 -14.89 9.93
N LEU A 197 -21.53 -14.74 11.04
CA LEU A 197 -20.08 -14.92 11.09
C LEU A 197 -19.58 -16.26 10.50
N PRO A 198 -20.24 -17.43 10.71
CA PRO A 198 -19.81 -18.69 10.11
C PRO A 198 -19.91 -18.76 8.58
N MET A 199 -20.53 -17.77 7.93
CA MET A 199 -20.64 -17.69 6.47
C MET A 199 -19.40 -17.04 5.82
N LEU A 200 -18.47 -16.51 6.62
CA LEU A 200 -17.19 -16.00 6.14
C LEU A 200 -16.25 -17.14 5.71
N ASP A 201 -15.30 -16.82 4.85
CA ASP A 201 -14.37 -17.80 4.25
C ASP A 201 -12.91 -17.55 4.70
N PRO A 202 -12.41 -18.27 5.72
CA PRO A 202 -11.02 -18.21 6.15
C PRO A 202 -10.04 -18.74 5.07
N PRO A 203 -8.75 -18.33 5.09
CA PRO A 203 -8.11 -17.56 6.14
C PRO A 203 -8.38 -16.05 6.02
N LEU A 204 -8.74 -15.43 7.15
CA LEU A 204 -9.12 -14.01 7.22
C LEU A 204 -8.71 -13.35 8.53
N VAL A 205 -8.74 -12.02 8.54
CA VAL A 205 -8.67 -11.17 9.72
C VAL A 205 -10.05 -10.55 9.93
N LEU A 206 -10.58 -10.66 11.15
CA LEU A 206 -11.73 -9.89 11.63
C LEU A 206 -11.21 -8.74 12.47
N GLN A 207 -11.61 -7.51 12.12
CA GLN A 207 -11.21 -6.30 12.81
C GLN A 207 -12.46 -5.49 13.16
N GLU A 208 -12.49 -4.89 14.35
CA GLU A 208 -13.56 -3.96 14.74
C GLU A 208 -13.68 -2.81 13.72
N PHE A 209 -14.91 -2.52 13.30
CA PHE A 209 -15.18 -1.32 12.53
C PHE A 209 -15.13 -0.10 13.44
N VAL A 210 -14.33 0.89 13.06
CA VAL A 210 -14.20 2.16 13.78
C VAL A 210 -14.88 3.23 12.95
N ASN A 211 -15.85 3.96 13.51
CA ASN A 211 -16.40 5.14 12.85
C ASN A 211 -15.32 6.21 12.73
N HIS A 212 -15.14 6.75 11.53
CA HIS A 212 -14.03 7.64 11.19
C HIS A 212 -14.43 8.75 10.21
N GLY A 213 -15.72 9.09 10.17
CA GLY A 213 -16.27 10.16 9.33
C GLY A 213 -16.13 9.91 7.83
N GLY A 214 -15.91 8.64 7.44
CA GLY A 214 -15.72 8.26 6.05
C GLY A 214 -14.44 8.78 5.39
N ILE A 215 -13.40 9.12 6.17
CA ILE A 215 -12.12 9.62 5.63
C ILE A 215 -10.95 8.73 6.03
N LEU A 216 -10.19 8.28 5.03
CA LEU A 216 -8.94 7.54 5.18
C LEU A 216 -7.75 8.46 4.85
N PHE A 217 -6.75 8.47 5.73
CA PHE A 217 -5.46 9.10 5.48
C PHE A 217 -4.49 8.06 4.94
N LYS A 218 -4.14 8.18 3.66
CA LYS A 218 -3.14 7.33 3.04
C LYS A 218 -1.77 8.01 3.14
N VAL A 219 -0.93 7.49 4.02
CA VAL A 219 0.41 8.00 4.31
C VAL A 219 1.41 7.23 3.47
N TYR A 220 2.04 7.90 2.51
CA TYR A 220 3.13 7.35 1.71
C TYR A 220 4.47 7.66 2.36
N ILE A 221 5.27 6.62 2.61
CA ILE A 221 6.62 6.69 3.13
C ILE A 221 7.60 6.39 1.99
N ILE A 222 8.48 7.36 1.70
CA ILE A 222 9.52 7.27 0.67
C ILE A 222 10.86 7.61 1.33
N GLY A 223 11.49 6.60 1.94
CA GLY A 223 12.62 6.82 2.82
C GLY A 223 12.22 7.72 3.99
N GLU A 224 12.80 8.91 4.08
CA GLU A 224 12.46 9.91 5.10
C GLU A 224 11.33 10.86 4.68
N ALA A 225 10.99 10.89 3.39
CA ALA A 225 9.93 11.74 2.89
C ALA A 225 8.56 11.12 3.17
N ILE A 226 7.62 11.95 3.60
CA ILE A 226 6.25 11.57 3.93
C ILE A 226 5.29 12.43 3.11
N GLN A 227 4.33 11.77 2.45
CA GLN A 227 3.22 12.43 1.78
C GLN A 227 1.92 11.82 2.26
N VAL A 228 1.00 12.64 2.75
CA VAL A 228 -0.35 12.20 3.13
C VAL A 228 -1.33 12.64 2.05
N VAL A 229 -2.29 11.79 1.74
CA VAL A 229 -3.45 12.12 0.91
C VAL A 229 -4.72 11.64 1.59
N ARG A 230 -5.83 12.35 1.40
CA ARG A 230 -7.14 11.98 1.92
C ARG A 230 -7.92 11.18 0.88
N ARG A 231 -8.61 10.15 1.34
CA ARG A 231 -9.50 9.32 0.53
C ARG A 231 -10.86 9.19 1.18
N PHE A 232 -11.92 9.18 0.38
CA PHE A 232 -13.21 8.71 0.87
C PHE A 232 -13.10 7.22 1.23
N SER A 233 -13.65 6.89 2.38
CA SER A 233 -13.64 5.58 3.01
C SER A 233 -15.06 5.07 3.25
N LEU A 234 -15.21 4.04 4.06
CA LEU A 234 -16.52 3.51 4.44
C LEU A 234 -17.28 4.53 5.31
N PRO A 235 -18.57 4.78 5.03
CA PRO A 235 -19.37 5.67 5.86
C PRO A 235 -19.52 5.11 7.26
N ASP A 236 -19.77 6.00 8.22
CA ASP A 236 -20.01 5.61 9.61
C ASP A 236 -21.27 4.75 9.73
N VAL A 237 -21.22 3.82 10.69
CA VAL A 237 -22.34 2.96 11.08
C VAL A 237 -22.99 3.53 12.33
N ASN A 238 -24.29 3.81 12.26
CA ASN A 238 -25.06 4.32 13.39
C ASN A 238 -25.90 3.21 14.05
N THR A 239 -26.60 3.53 15.14
CA THR A 239 -27.47 2.58 15.85
C THR A 239 -28.61 2.04 15.00
N TYR A 240 -29.15 2.83 14.07
CA TYR A 240 -30.16 2.34 13.13
C TYR A 240 -29.57 1.28 12.20
N ASP A 241 -28.36 1.49 11.69
CA ASP A 241 -27.69 0.51 10.84
C ASP A 241 -27.43 -0.81 11.60
N LEU A 242 -26.99 -0.72 12.86
CA LEU A 242 -26.77 -1.89 13.71
C LEU A 242 -28.05 -2.69 14.01
N LEU A 243 -29.18 -2.00 14.13
CA LEU A 243 -30.47 -2.63 14.44
C LEU A 243 -31.17 -3.21 13.21
N ASN A 244 -30.89 -2.66 12.01
CA ASN A 244 -31.64 -2.99 10.80
C ASN A 244 -30.85 -3.78 9.76
N ASN A 245 -29.51 -3.79 9.84
CA ASN A 245 -28.68 -4.61 8.95
C ASN A 245 -28.41 -5.98 9.59
N VAL A 246 -28.57 -7.02 8.79
CA VAL A 246 -28.31 -8.42 9.19
C VAL A 246 -27.52 -9.07 8.06
N GLY A 247 -26.52 -9.85 8.42
CA GLY A 247 -25.70 -10.62 7.51
C GLY A 247 -24.33 -10.00 7.24
N ILE A 248 -23.71 -10.52 6.18
CA ILE A 248 -22.43 -10.08 5.66
C ILE A 248 -22.64 -9.26 4.39
N TYR A 249 -22.11 -8.05 4.37
CA TYR A 249 -22.17 -7.16 3.22
C TYR A 249 -20.81 -7.08 2.56
N ARG A 250 -20.70 -7.61 1.35
CA ARG A 250 -19.49 -7.45 0.53
C ARG A 250 -19.40 -6.01 0.04
N LEU A 251 -18.25 -5.41 0.26
CA LEU A 251 -18.01 -4.02 -0.10
C LEU A 251 -17.39 -3.95 -1.51
N PRO A 252 -17.81 -2.98 -2.34
CA PRO A 252 -17.07 -2.67 -3.56
C PRO A 252 -15.66 -2.19 -3.20
N ARG A 253 -14.77 -2.09 -4.19
CA ARG A 253 -13.42 -1.57 -3.96
C ARG A 253 -13.46 -0.10 -3.50
N VAL A 254 -13.33 0.12 -2.20
CA VAL A 254 -13.33 1.44 -1.55
C VAL A 254 -11.93 2.06 -1.44
N SER A 255 -11.85 3.36 -1.17
CA SER A 255 -10.62 4.12 -0.89
C SER A 255 -9.54 4.06 -1.97
N CYS A 256 -9.94 3.78 -3.22
CA CYS A 256 -9.03 3.69 -4.36
C CYS A 256 -8.53 5.08 -4.83
N ALA A 257 -7.61 5.12 -5.80
CA ALA A 257 -7.05 6.38 -6.33
C ALA A 257 -8.10 7.38 -6.82
N ALA A 258 -9.21 6.88 -7.37
CA ALA A 258 -10.31 7.72 -7.85
C ALA A 258 -11.13 8.35 -6.70
N ALA A 259 -11.07 7.78 -5.49
CA ALA A 259 -11.79 8.26 -4.31
C ALA A 259 -11.02 9.38 -3.58
N SER A 260 -10.43 10.34 -4.32
CA SER A 260 -9.69 11.46 -3.73
C SER A 260 -10.63 12.37 -2.93
N ALA A 261 -10.22 12.73 -1.72
CA ALA A 261 -10.93 13.66 -0.86
C ALA A 261 -10.10 14.94 -0.56
N ASP A 262 -8.95 15.12 -1.22
CA ASP A 262 -8.04 16.24 -0.94
C ASP A 262 -8.61 17.63 -1.27
N HIS A 263 -9.61 17.69 -2.14
CA HIS A 263 -10.29 18.93 -2.55
C HIS A 263 -11.76 18.96 -2.12
N ALA A 264 -12.19 18.00 -1.29
CA ALA A 264 -13.55 18.00 -0.75
C ALA A 264 -13.66 19.01 0.40
N ASP A 265 -14.84 19.62 0.51
CA ASP A 265 -15.20 20.44 1.68
C ASP A 265 -15.60 19.49 2.82
N LEU A 266 -14.70 19.33 3.79
CA LEU A 266 -14.82 18.35 4.88
C LEU A 266 -14.73 19.07 6.23
N ASP A 267 -15.42 18.53 7.22
CA ASP A 267 -15.31 19.00 8.60
C ASP A 267 -13.85 18.90 9.07
N PRO A 268 -13.22 20.01 9.49
CA PRO A 268 -11.84 20.00 9.96
C PRO A 268 -11.59 19.01 11.09
N ARG A 269 -12.59 18.73 11.93
CA ARG A 269 -12.48 17.77 13.05
C ARG A 269 -12.21 16.34 12.59
N ILE A 270 -12.63 16.02 11.37
CA ILE A 270 -12.52 14.67 10.77
C ILE A 270 -11.36 14.63 9.75
N ALA A 271 -11.12 15.74 9.05
CA ALA A 271 -10.22 15.78 7.90
C ALA A 271 -8.86 16.44 8.17
N GLU A 272 -8.59 16.85 9.41
CA GLU A 272 -7.26 17.29 9.82
C GLU A 272 -6.24 16.16 9.63
N LEU A 273 -5.09 16.50 9.04
CA LEU A 273 -4.05 15.52 8.77
C LEU A 273 -3.39 15.07 10.08
N PRO A 274 -2.99 13.79 10.19
CA PRO A 274 -2.23 13.32 11.34
C PRO A 274 -0.97 14.19 11.56
N PRO A 275 -0.61 14.51 12.81
CA PRO A 275 0.52 15.38 13.11
C PRO A 275 1.82 14.89 12.44
N ARG A 276 2.51 15.78 11.74
CA ARG A 276 3.75 15.42 11.03
C ARG A 276 4.82 14.77 11.93
N PRO A 277 5.08 15.25 13.17
CA PRO A 277 6.05 14.60 14.06
C PRO A 277 5.68 13.16 14.40
N LEU A 278 4.37 12.87 14.53
CA LEU A 278 3.88 11.51 14.75
C LEU A 278 4.19 10.62 13.54
N LEU A 279 3.88 11.10 12.33
CA LEU A 279 4.15 10.37 11.09
C LEU A 279 5.65 10.13 10.87
N GLU A 280 6.50 11.10 11.21
CA GLU A 280 7.96 10.96 11.12
C GLU A 280 8.49 9.90 12.08
N LYS A 281 7.97 9.83 13.32
CA LYS A 281 8.30 8.77 14.28
C LYS A 281 7.80 7.41 13.77
N LEU A 282 6.52 7.31 13.40
CA LEU A 282 5.90 6.09 12.88
C LEU A 282 6.65 5.55 11.64
N GLY A 283 6.93 6.42 10.67
CA GLY A 283 7.67 6.05 9.46
C GLY A 283 9.11 5.65 9.73
N ARG A 284 9.76 6.18 10.77
CA ARG A 284 11.10 5.74 11.20
C ARG A 284 11.05 4.35 11.83
N GLU A 285 10.15 4.14 12.79
CA GLU A 285 10.02 2.85 13.50
C GLU A 285 9.66 1.72 12.53
N LEU A 286 8.68 1.93 11.66
CA LEU A 286 8.26 0.93 10.68
C LEU A 286 9.34 0.60 9.65
N ARG A 287 10.13 1.60 9.20
CA ARG A 287 11.28 1.32 8.34
C ARG A 287 12.32 0.46 9.04
N GLY A 288 12.61 0.74 10.31
CA GLY A 288 13.57 -0.02 11.09
C GLY A 288 13.15 -1.47 11.30
N ARG A 289 11.86 -1.69 11.57
CA ARG A 289 11.28 -3.03 11.80
C ARG A 289 11.10 -3.83 10.51
N LEU A 290 10.48 -3.23 9.50
CA LEU A 290 10.14 -3.91 8.25
C LEU A 290 11.33 -4.02 7.29
N GLY A 291 12.37 -3.19 7.45
CA GLY A 291 13.48 -3.08 6.48
C GLY A 291 13.07 -2.48 5.13
N LEU A 292 11.84 -1.97 5.01
CA LEU A 292 11.30 -1.35 3.80
C LEU A 292 11.67 0.13 3.71
N ARG A 293 11.69 0.68 2.50
CA ARG A 293 11.89 2.12 2.25
C ARG A 293 10.70 2.74 1.53
N LEU A 294 9.95 1.95 0.77
CA LEU A 294 8.83 2.40 -0.06
C LEU A 294 7.56 1.65 0.34
N PHE A 295 6.76 2.25 1.21
CA PHE A 295 5.48 1.65 1.62
C PHE A 295 4.44 2.73 1.91
N ASN A 296 3.22 2.30 2.14
CA ASN A 296 2.16 3.18 2.60
C ASN A 296 1.47 2.59 3.82
N ILE A 297 0.93 3.48 4.64
CA ILE A 297 0.11 3.17 5.82
C ILE A 297 -1.26 3.78 5.56
N ASP A 298 -2.29 3.04 5.93
CA ASP A 298 -3.67 3.49 5.86
C ASP A 298 -4.10 3.79 7.31
N MET A 299 -4.42 5.05 7.59
CA MET A 299 -4.76 5.56 8.94
C MET A 299 -6.17 6.17 8.94
N ILE A 300 -6.89 6.01 10.04
CA ILE A 300 -8.23 6.54 10.30
C ILE A 300 -8.28 7.26 11.64
N ARG A 301 -9.06 8.33 11.75
CA ARG A 301 -9.29 9.04 13.02
C ARG A 301 -10.63 8.64 13.59
N GLU A 302 -10.67 8.15 14.83
CA GLU A 302 -11.90 7.72 15.48
C GLU A 302 -12.83 8.93 15.74
N LEU A 303 -14.09 8.83 15.32
CA LEU A 303 -15.06 9.91 15.50
C LEU A 303 -15.51 9.99 16.97
N GLY A 304 -15.40 11.17 17.57
CA GLY A 304 -15.92 11.46 18.92
C GLY A 304 -14.96 11.13 20.07
N ALA A 305 -13.84 10.46 19.80
CA ALA A 305 -12.72 10.39 20.72
C ALA A 305 -11.79 11.59 20.48
N ASN A 306 -11.61 12.45 21.48
CA ASN A 306 -10.59 13.49 21.41
C ASN A 306 -9.21 12.80 21.35
N ASP A 307 -8.62 12.73 20.16
CA ASP A 307 -7.20 12.42 19.91
C ASP A 307 -6.81 10.93 19.74
N ARG A 308 -7.73 10.06 19.29
CA ARG A 308 -7.41 8.66 18.95
C ARG A 308 -7.33 8.42 17.44
N THR A 309 -6.15 8.03 16.98
CA THR A 309 -5.85 7.74 15.58
C THR A 309 -5.43 6.28 15.44
N CYS A 310 -6.17 5.52 14.63
CA CYS A 310 -5.73 4.24 14.13
C CYS A 310 -5.52 4.35 12.60
#